data_AF-A0A497NSX1-F1
#
_entry.id   AF-A0A497NSX1-F1
#
_cell.length_a   1.000
_cell.length_b   1.000
_cell.length_c   1.000
_cell.angle_alpha   90.00
_cell.angle_beta   90.00
_cell.angle_gamma   90.00
#
_symmetry.space_group_name_H-M   'P 1'
#
loop_
_entity.id
_entity.type
_entity.pdbx_description
1 polymer ?
#
loop_
_entity_poly.entity_id
_entity_poly.type
_entity_poly.pdbx_seq_one_letter_code
_entity_poly.pdbx_strand_id
1 'polypeptide(L)'
;MKDFKEDTITFEYRKDPLTGRNTTVIKGMLNYVSKFLISDEELLNSLVKRTRKNCPFCPESVREKTPMFTRDFIKEGRIFFGDAVVVPNLLGHAERSVLAVLSKEHHLKLKDFTAKMIFDGFKGGTAYLKRLETLEPSIRFPVFIFNYLPPAGSSIFHPHM
;
A
#
# COMPACT_ATOMS: atom_id res chain seq x y z
N MET A 1 12.47 -6.80 35.58
CA MET A 1 13.36 -7.84 36.14
C MET A 1 12.69 -8.43 37.37
N LYS A 2 12.75 -9.75 37.57
CA LYS A 2 12.18 -10.43 38.75
C LYS A 2 13.18 -10.38 39.91
N ASP A 3 13.43 -9.20 40.47
CA ASP A 3 14.38 -9.02 41.59
C ASP A 3 15.78 -9.59 41.36
N PHE A 4 16.32 -9.42 40.14
CA PHE A 4 17.61 -9.99 39.72
C PHE A 4 17.71 -11.53 39.81
N LYS A 5 16.59 -12.24 39.99
CA LYS A 5 16.54 -13.70 39.93
C LYS A 5 16.75 -14.18 38.51
N GLU A 6 17.31 -15.39 38.41
CA GLU A 6 17.44 -16.12 37.15
C GLU A 6 16.07 -16.26 36.47
N ASP A 7 16.04 -16.10 35.15
CA ASP A 7 14.85 -16.29 34.33
C ASP A 7 15.23 -17.06 33.07
N THR A 8 14.28 -17.85 32.54
CA THR A 8 14.50 -18.65 31.33
C THR A 8 13.81 -17.99 30.15
N ILE A 9 14.54 -17.82 29.04
CA ILE A 9 13.99 -17.33 27.76
C ILE A 9 14.07 -18.46 26.74
N THR A 10 12.95 -18.73 26.07
CA THR A 10 12.88 -19.75 25.01
C THR A 10 13.09 -19.11 23.63
N PHE A 11 14.02 -19.68 22.87
CA PHE A 11 14.29 -19.32 21.48
C PHE A 11 13.88 -20.48 20.58
N GLU A 12 13.23 -20.17 19.46
CA GLU A 12 12.93 -21.13 18.41
C GLU A 12 13.57 -20.66 17.10
N TYR A 13 14.20 -21.58 16.37
CA TYR A 13 14.76 -21.32 15.06
C TYR A 13 13.90 -22.01 14.01
N ARG A 14 13.31 -21.22 13.12
CA ARG A 14 12.37 -21.69 12.10
C ARG A 14 12.90 -21.33 10.72
N LYS A 15 12.71 -22.23 9.75
CA LYS A 15 13.04 -21.97 8.34
C LYS A 15 11.74 -21.76 7.56
N ASP A 16 11.67 -20.67 6.81
CA ASP A 16 10.56 -20.42 5.88
C ASP A 16 10.80 -21.24 4.59
N PRO A 17 9.89 -22.17 4.23
CA PRO A 17 10.06 -22.99 3.03
C PRO A 17 9.91 -22.20 1.72
N LEU A 18 9.24 -21.04 1.73
CA LEU A 18 9.04 -20.23 0.54
C LEU A 18 10.30 -19.40 0.20
N THR A 19 10.94 -18.82 1.22
CA THR A 19 12.12 -17.96 1.04
C THR A 19 13.45 -18.64 1.35
N GLY A 20 13.42 -19.80 2.02
CA GLY A 20 14.59 -20.52 2.52
C GLY A 20 15.28 -19.83 3.70
N ARG A 21 14.78 -18.68 4.18
CA ARG A 21 15.39 -17.87 5.23
C ARG A 21 15.13 -18.47 6.61
N ASN A 22 16.10 -18.33 7.50
CA ASN A 22 15.94 -18.66 8.91
C ASN A 22 15.38 -17.45 9.67
N THR A 23 14.53 -17.71 10.67
CA THR A 23 13.95 -16.72 11.57
C THR A 23 14.05 -17.22 13.00
N THR A 24 14.43 -16.32 13.91
CA THR A 24 14.45 -16.59 15.34
C THR A 24 13.18 -16.04 15.98
N VAL A 25 12.42 -16.90 16.65
CA VAL A 25 11.24 -16.52 17.43
C VAL A 25 11.62 -16.53 18.91
N ILE A 26 11.50 -15.38 19.56
CA ILE A 26 11.78 -15.21 20.99
C ILE A 26 10.45 -15.16 21.72
N LYS A 27 10.15 -16.19 22.51
CA LYS A 27 8.84 -16.31 23.19
C LYS A 27 8.67 -15.16 24.19
N GLY A 28 7.58 -14.41 24.06
CA GLY A 28 7.26 -13.29 24.96
C GLY A 28 7.89 -11.94 24.58
N MET A 29 8.70 -11.86 23.52
CA MET A 29 9.35 -10.61 23.09
C MET A 29 8.35 -9.50 22.78
N LEU A 30 7.22 -9.83 22.14
CA LEU A 30 6.18 -8.83 21.84
C LEU A 30 5.62 -8.17 23.11
N ASN A 31 5.45 -8.92 24.21
CA ASN A 31 4.96 -8.38 25.48
C ASN A 31 5.96 -7.38 26.12
N TYR A 32 7.24 -7.54 25.81
CA TYR A 32 8.28 -6.62 26.24
C TYR A 32 8.29 -5.37 25.35
N VAL A 33 8.33 -5.57 24.03
CA VAL A 33 8.49 -4.50 23.04
C VAL A 33 7.24 -3.61 22.93
N SER A 34 6.04 -4.18 23.08
CA SER A 34 4.78 -3.44 22.93
C SER A 34 4.66 -2.23 23.85
N LYS A 35 5.34 -2.23 25.00
CA LYS A 35 5.39 -1.11 25.95
C LYS A 35 6.08 0.14 25.38
N PHE A 36 6.92 -0.05 24.37
CA PHE A 36 7.65 1.01 23.69
C PHE A 36 7.02 1.39 22.34
N LEU A 37 6.03 0.62 21.87
CA LEU A 37 5.32 0.89 20.63
C LEU A 37 4.07 1.72 20.96
N ILE A 38 4.11 3.00 20.64
CA ILE A 38 3.02 3.94 20.91
C ILE A 38 2.58 4.56 19.58
N SER A 39 1.26 4.60 19.35
CA SER A 39 0.66 5.34 18.24
C SER A 39 0.26 6.74 18.71
N ASP A 40 0.77 7.77 18.04
CA ASP A 40 0.35 9.15 18.26
C ASP A 40 -0.86 9.49 17.38
N GLU A 41 -2.06 9.29 17.93
CA GLU A 41 -3.33 9.58 17.23
C GLU A 41 -3.50 11.08 16.94
N GLU A 42 -2.96 11.98 17.78
CA GLU A 42 -3.07 13.41 17.56
C GLU A 42 -2.22 13.84 16.36
N LEU A 43 -0.98 13.37 16.31
CA LEU A 43 -0.09 13.56 15.16
C LEU A 43 -0.71 12.96 13.90
N LEU A 44 -1.26 11.74 13.97
CA LEU A 44 -1.92 11.10 12.83
C LEU A 44 -3.07 11.96 12.31
N ASN A 45 -3.98 12.41 13.18
CA ASN A 45 -5.11 13.26 12.81
C ASN A 45 -4.65 14.61 12.21
N SER A 46 -3.59 15.21 12.75
CA SER A 46 -2.98 16.42 12.22
C SER A 46 -2.41 16.21 10.80
N LEU A 47 -1.68 15.11 10.59
CA LEU A 47 -1.11 14.76 9.29
C LEU A 47 -2.20 14.47 8.25
N VAL A 48 -3.28 13.77 8.62
CA VAL A 48 -4.43 13.52 7.74
C VAL A 48 -5.01 14.85 7.23
N LYS A 49 -5.26 15.81 8.13
CA LYS A 49 -5.80 17.14 7.74
C LYS A 49 -4.83 17.91 6.83
N ARG A 50 -3.54 17.96 7.20
CA ARG A 50 -2.51 18.71 6.46
C ARG A 50 -2.27 18.15 5.06
N THR A 51 -2.21 16.83 4.93
CA THR A 51 -1.93 16.15 3.66
C THR A 51 -3.12 16.14 2.70
N ARG A 52 -4.35 16.27 3.22
CA ARG A 52 -5.56 16.36 2.38
C ARG A 52 -5.54 17.58 1.45
N LYS A 53 -5.07 18.73 1.94
CA LYS A 53 -5.16 20.03 1.26
C LYS A 53 -4.63 20.01 -0.18
N ASN A 54 -3.58 19.24 -0.43
CA ASN A 54 -2.91 19.15 -1.74
C ASN A 54 -2.92 17.73 -2.31
N CYS A 55 -3.76 16.83 -1.79
CA CYS A 55 -3.76 15.44 -2.23
C CYS A 55 -4.28 15.32 -3.68
N PRO A 56 -3.50 14.75 -4.60
CA PRO A 56 -3.96 14.57 -5.98
C PRO A 56 -5.00 13.45 -6.11
N PHE A 57 -5.17 12.58 -5.10
CA PHE A 57 -6.05 11.41 -5.15
C PHE A 57 -7.43 11.66 -4.56
N CYS A 58 -7.63 12.80 -3.89
CA CYS A 58 -8.95 13.20 -3.43
C CYS A 58 -9.94 13.37 -4.61
N PRO A 59 -11.24 13.09 -4.43
CA PRO A 59 -12.24 13.14 -5.49
C PRO A 59 -12.29 14.47 -6.26
N GLU A 60 -12.07 15.58 -5.55
CA GLU A 60 -12.03 16.93 -6.09
C GLU A 60 -10.81 17.21 -6.99
N SER A 61 -9.77 16.39 -6.94
CA SER A 61 -8.50 16.62 -7.64
C SER A 61 -8.06 15.48 -8.56
N VAL A 62 -8.56 14.24 -8.35
CA VAL A 62 -8.07 13.04 -9.06
C VAL A 62 -8.13 13.13 -10.57
N ARG A 63 -9.13 13.81 -11.13
CA ARG A 63 -9.28 13.96 -12.59
C ARG A 63 -8.34 14.99 -13.20
N GLU A 64 -7.87 15.95 -12.40
CA GLU A 64 -7.10 17.11 -12.87
C GLU A 64 -5.62 16.97 -12.54
N LYS A 65 -5.28 16.38 -11.39
CA LYS A 65 -3.93 16.38 -10.82
C LYS A 65 -3.18 15.05 -10.93
N THR A 66 -3.78 14.02 -11.49
CA THR A 66 -3.10 12.73 -11.73
C THR A 66 -2.67 12.60 -13.19
N PRO A 67 -1.59 11.85 -13.49
CA PRO A 67 -1.19 11.57 -14.87
C PRO A 67 -2.28 10.83 -15.66
N MET A 68 -2.16 10.87 -16.99
CA MET A 68 -2.99 10.11 -17.91
C MET A 68 -2.12 9.18 -18.75
N PHE A 69 -2.60 7.97 -19.00
CA PHE A 69 -2.10 7.14 -20.09
C PHE A 69 -2.30 7.86 -21.42
N THR A 70 -1.42 7.57 -22.39
CA THR A 70 -1.59 8.05 -23.75
C THR A 70 -2.85 7.43 -24.38
N ARG A 71 -3.47 8.15 -25.32
CA ARG A 71 -4.77 7.76 -25.90
C ARG A 71 -4.71 6.47 -26.73
N ASP A 72 -3.54 6.13 -27.26
CA ASP A 72 -3.25 4.88 -27.97
C ASP A 72 -3.13 3.68 -27.01
N PHE A 73 -2.78 3.92 -25.75
CA PHE A 73 -2.75 2.89 -24.72
C PHE A 73 -4.12 2.71 -24.05
N ILE A 74 -4.66 3.75 -23.42
CA ILE A 74 -6.02 3.80 -22.86
C ILE A 74 -6.70 5.09 -23.34
N LYS A 75 -7.77 4.97 -24.12
CA LYS A 75 -8.43 6.10 -24.79
C LYS A 75 -8.94 7.16 -23.80
N GLU A 76 -9.48 6.71 -22.67
CA GLU A 76 -9.98 7.53 -21.57
C GLU A 76 -8.85 8.16 -20.74
N GLY A 77 -7.62 7.71 -20.94
CA GLY A 77 -6.41 8.14 -20.23
C GLY A 77 -6.30 7.68 -18.77
N ARG A 78 -7.37 7.19 -18.14
CA ARG A 78 -7.37 6.59 -16.80
C ARG A 78 -8.39 5.47 -16.76
N ILE A 79 -8.17 4.48 -15.90
CA ILE A 79 -9.11 3.38 -15.73
C ILE A 79 -9.92 3.64 -14.46
N PHE A 80 -11.23 3.78 -14.60
CA PHE A 80 -12.15 3.91 -13.47
C PHE A 80 -12.89 2.59 -13.28
N PHE A 81 -12.91 2.06 -12.05
CA PHE A 81 -13.69 0.88 -11.70
C PHE A 81 -14.23 1.02 -10.29
N GLY A 82 -15.56 1.11 -10.14
CA GLY A 82 -16.16 1.46 -8.84
C GLY A 82 -15.63 2.80 -8.33
N ASP A 83 -15.07 2.79 -7.13
CA ASP A 83 -14.40 3.97 -6.55
C ASP A 83 -12.90 4.02 -6.84
N ALA A 84 -12.33 2.97 -7.46
CA ALA A 84 -10.92 2.91 -7.76
C ALA A 84 -10.56 3.65 -9.06
N VAL A 85 -9.38 4.25 -9.07
CA VAL A 85 -8.82 4.96 -10.24
C VAL A 85 -7.38 4.49 -10.47
N VAL A 86 -7.11 3.94 -11.66
CA VAL A 86 -5.75 3.54 -12.06
C VAL A 86 -5.15 4.59 -13.00
N VAL A 87 -3.94 5.01 -12.65
CA VAL A 87 -3.19 6.08 -13.32
C VAL A 87 -1.72 5.68 -13.50
N PRO A 88 -1.01 6.24 -14.50
CA PRO A 88 0.44 6.11 -14.55
C PRO A 88 1.08 6.69 -13.29
N ASN A 89 2.14 6.05 -12.80
CA ASN A 89 2.94 6.62 -11.73
C ASN A 89 3.87 7.71 -12.30
N LEU A 90 3.82 8.93 -11.74
CA LEU A 90 4.64 10.05 -12.18
C LEU A 90 6.15 9.80 -11.94
N LEU A 91 6.48 9.16 -10.82
CA LEU A 91 7.85 8.83 -10.42
C LEU A 91 7.90 7.33 -10.08
N GLY A 92 7.67 6.51 -11.10
CA GLY A 92 7.63 5.06 -10.97
C GLY A 92 8.96 4.45 -10.54
N HIS A 93 8.89 3.37 -9.74
CA HIS A 93 10.05 2.55 -9.36
C HIS A 93 10.40 1.46 -10.38
N ALA A 94 9.69 1.41 -11.51
CA ALA A 94 9.88 0.47 -12.61
C ALA A 94 9.31 1.06 -13.91
N GLU A 95 9.69 0.49 -15.06
CA GLU A 95 9.33 0.97 -16.40
C GLU A 95 7.81 0.96 -16.64
N ARG A 96 7.09 0.02 -16.03
CA ARG A 96 5.63 -0.13 -16.11
C ARG A 96 4.99 0.03 -14.74
N SER A 97 5.22 1.19 -14.13
CA SER A 97 4.68 1.54 -12.82
C SER A 97 3.37 2.33 -12.94
N VAL A 98 2.33 1.83 -12.28
CA VAL A 98 1.00 2.45 -12.19
C VAL A 98 0.56 2.48 -10.73
N LEU A 99 -0.39 3.35 -10.44
CA LEU A 99 -1.02 3.47 -9.11
C LEU A 99 -2.50 3.18 -9.24
N ALA A 100 -3.06 2.44 -8.30
CA ALA A 100 -4.50 2.28 -8.11
C ALA A 100 -4.92 3.00 -6.82
N VAL A 101 -5.59 4.15 -6.97
CA VAL A 101 -6.26 4.84 -5.86
C VAL A 101 -7.47 4.01 -5.45
N LEU A 102 -7.63 3.69 -4.17
CA LEU A 102 -8.56 2.65 -3.70
C LEU A 102 -9.89 3.16 -3.14
N SER A 103 -9.97 4.44 -2.81
CA SER A 103 -11.10 5.02 -2.09
C SER A 103 -11.26 6.50 -2.42
N LYS A 104 -12.45 7.04 -2.17
CA LYS A 104 -12.71 8.50 -2.14
C LYS A 104 -12.24 9.14 -0.83
N GLU A 105 -12.08 8.36 0.23
CA GLU A 105 -11.63 8.83 1.52
C GLU A 105 -10.12 9.09 1.52
N HIS A 106 -9.72 10.28 2.01
CA HIS A 106 -8.31 10.68 2.09
C HIS A 106 -7.50 9.84 3.08
N HIS A 107 -8.16 9.22 4.05
CA HIS A 107 -7.52 8.35 5.02
C HIS A 107 -8.52 7.30 5.51
N LEU A 108 -8.03 6.07 5.68
CA LEU A 108 -8.77 4.95 6.26
C LEU A 108 -7.88 4.31 7.33
N LYS A 109 -8.45 3.93 8.49
CA LYS A 109 -7.75 3.01 9.40
C LYS A 109 -7.73 1.62 8.75
N LEU A 110 -6.78 0.75 9.14
CA LEU A 110 -6.69 -0.62 8.59
C LEU A 110 -8.02 -1.39 8.64
N LYS A 111 -8.79 -1.21 9.71
CA LYS A 111 -10.11 -1.84 9.89
C LYS A 111 -11.21 -1.29 8.98
N ASP A 112 -11.02 -0.11 8.40
CA ASP A 112 -12.02 0.56 7.57
C ASP A 112 -11.86 0.20 6.08
N PHE A 113 -10.79 -0.52 5.71
CA PHE A 113 -10.64 -1.10 4.38
C PHE A 113 -11.67 -2.21 4.17
N THR A 114 -12.38 -2.15 3.05
CA THR A 114 -13.34 -3.18 2.67
C THR A 114 -12.77 -4.08 1.59
N ALA A 115 -13.22 -5.33 1.54
CA ALA A 115 -12.87 -6.25 0.46
C ALA A 115 -13.22 -5.67 -0.92
N LYS A 116 -14.29 -4.87 -1.01
CA LYS A 116 -14.70 -4.20 -2.24
C LYS A 116 -13.65 -3.20 -2.73
N MET A 117 -13.09 -2.36 -1.85
CA MET A 117 -12.06 -1.38 -2.23
C MET A 117 -10.83 -2.07 -2.83
N ILE A 118 -10.38 -3.16 -2.21
CA ILE A 118 -9.25 -3.95 -2.68
C ILE A 118 -9.59 -4.65 -4.01
N PHE A 119 -10.78 -5.23 -4.11
CA PHE A 119 -11.26 -5.86 -5.34
C PHE A 119 -11.34 -4.87 -6.52
N ASP A 120 -11.89 -3.67 -6.29
CA ASP A 120 -11.98 -2.64 -7.31
C ASP A 120 -10.58 -2.22 -7.80
N GLY A 121 -9.63 -2.03 -6.87
CA GLY A 121 -8.22 -1.76 -7.19
C GLY A 121 -7.58 -2.86 -8.04
N PHE A 122 -7.73 -4.13 -7.65
CA PHE A 122 -7.25 -5.26 -8.44
C PHE A 122 -7.93 -5.37 -9.80
N LYS A 123 -9.24 -5.08 -9.90
CA LYS A 123 -9.95 -5.07 -11.19
C LYS A 123 -9.41 -4.00 -12.12
N GLY A 124 -9.19 -2.79 -11.61
CA GLY A 124 -8.56 -1.71 -12.36
C GLY A 124 -7.15 -2.08 -12.83
N GLY A 125 -6.30 -2.56 -11.92
CA GLY A 125 -4.93 -2.97 -12.26
C GLY A 125 -4.88 -4.15 -13.22
N THR A 126 -5.79 -5.11 -13.10
CA THR A 126 -5.91 -6.22 -14.06
C THR A 126 -6.32 -5.72 -15.45
N ALA A 127 -7.17 -4.71 -15.55
CA ALA A 127 -7.52 -4.10 -16.84
C ALA A 127 -6.28 -3.44 -17.49
N TYR A 128 -5.45 -2.76 -16.69
CA TYR A 128 -4.16 -2.24 -17.14
C TYR A 128 -3.24 -3.38 -17.65
N LEU A 129 -3.09 -4.45 -16.87
CA LEU A 129 -2.21 -5.58 -17.23
C LEU A 129 -2.67 -6.28 -18.51
N LYS A 130 -3.98 -6.50 -18.68
CA LYS A 130 -4.53 -7.06 -19.93
C LYS A 130 -4.20 -6.18 -21.13
N ARG A 131 -4.27 -4.86 -20.98
CA ARG A 131 -3.88 -3.94 -22.06
C ARG A 131 -2.38 -4.02 -22.32
N LEU A 132 -1.56 -4.03 -21.27
CA LEU A 132 -0.11 -4.13 -21.37
C LEU A 132 0.33 -5.42 -22.07
N GLU A 133 -0.29 -6.57 -21.75
CA GLU A 133 0.03 -7.86 -22.35
C GLU A 133 -0.15 -7.88 -23.88
N THR A 134 -1.12 -7.12 -24.41
CA THR A 134 -1.32 -7.00 -25.88
C THR A 134 -0.20 -6.25 -26.59
N LEU A 135 0.61 -5.46 -25.86
CA LEU A 135 1.65 -4.59 -26.41
C LEU A 135 3.05 -5.09 -26.04
N GLU A 136 3.21 -5.61 -24.83
CA GLU A 136 4.47 -6.08 -24.24
C GLU A 136 4.30 -7.47 -23.60
N PRO A 137 4.09 -8.52 -24.42
CA PRO A 137 3.90 -9.89 -23.93
C PRO A 137 5.14 -10.49 -23.24
N SER A 138 6.30 -9.81 -23.34
CA SER A 138 7.53 -10.18 -22.63
C SER A 138 7.49 -9.87 -21.13
N ILE A 139 6.54 -9.06 -20.66
CA ILE A 139 6.36 -8.77 -19.23
C ILE A 139 5.59 -9.91 -18.58
N ARG A 140 6.22 -10.59 -17.60
CA ARG A 140 5.72 -11.86 -17.04
C ARG A 140 5.36 -11.84 -15.57
N PHE A 141 5.88 -10.87 -14.83
CA PHE A 141 5.81 -10.86 -13.37
C PHE A 141 5.24 -9.53 -12.85
N PRO A 142 3.93 -9.29 -13.05
CA PRO A 142 3.28 -8.15 -12.44
C PRO A 142 3.28 -8.31 -10.92
N VAL A 143 3.52 -7.22 -10.21
CA VAL A 143 3.49 -7.19 -8.74
C VAL A 143 2.53 -6.09 -8.31
N PHE A 144 1.62 -6.44 -7.39
CA PHE A 144 0.79 -5.48 -6.67
C PHE A 144 1.40 -5.29 -5.29
N ILE A 145 1.70 -4.05 -4.92
CA ILE A 145 2.33 -3.69 -3.65
C ILE A 145 1.48 -2.64 -2.98
N PHE A 146 1.22 -2.78 -1.69
CA PHE A 146 0.47 -1.77 -0.94
C PHE A 146 1.26 -1.32 0.28
N ASN A 147 1.65 -0.04 0.28
CA ASN A 147 2.30 0.61 1.43
C ASN A 147 1.26 1.43 2.21
N TYR A 148 1.04 1.07 3.48
CA TYR A 148 0.10 1.77 4.35
C TYR A 148 0.80 2.79 5.25
N LEU A 149 0.59 4.08 4.97
CA LEU A 149 1.16 5.24 5.68
C LEU A 149 2.71 5.34 5.59
N PRO A 150 3.30 6.48 5.98
CA PRO A 150 4.75 6.71 5.84
C PRO A 150 5.68 5.67 6.48
N PRO A 151 5.36 5.09 7.67
CA PRO A 151 6.22 4.04 8.25
C PRO A 151 6.35 2.78 7.38
N ALA A 152 5.38 2.52 6.49
CA ALA A 152 5.46 1.43 5.52
C ALA A 152 6.02 1.89 4.15
N GLY A 153 6.58 3.10 4.05
CA GLY A 153 7.17 3.64 2.82
C GLY A 153 6.18 4.31 1.87
N SER A 154 4.96 4.64 2.32
CA SER A 154 4.00 5.38 1.50
C SER A 154 4.32 6.87 1.47
N SER A 155 4.45 7.45 0.27
CA SER A 155 4.70 8.89 0.08
C SER A 155 3.41 9.73 0.07
N ILE A 156 2.25 9.09 -0.11
CA ILE A 156 0.94 9.74 -0.16
C ILE A 156 0.01 9.10 0.87
N PHE A 157 -0.62 9.93 1.71
CA PHE A 157 -1.51 9.47 2.78
C PHE A 157 -2.77 8.76 2.26
N HIS A 158 -3.25 9.17 1.09
CA HIS A 158 -4.46 8.65 0.48
C HIS A 158 -4.31 7.17 0.11
N PRO A 159 -5.27 6.28 0.44
CA PRO A 159 -5.18 4.86 0.15
C PRO A 159 -4.93 4.55 -1.34
N HIS A 160 -3.78 3.95 -1.64
CA HIS A 160 -3.39 3.53 -2.99
C HIS A 160 -2.47 2.31 -2.92
N MET A 161 -2.43 1.53 -4.01
CA MET A 161 -1.45 0.46 -4.26
C MET A 161 -0.74 0.69 -5.60
#